data_AF-A0A4R1V7E3-F1
#
_entry.id   AF-A0A4R1V7E3-F1
#
_cell.length_a   1.000
_cell.length_b   1.000
_cell.length_c   1.000
_cell.angle_alpha   90.00
_cell.angle_beta   90.00
_cell.angle_gamma   90.00
#
_symmetry.space_group_name_H-M   'P 1'
#
loop_
_entity.id
_entity.type
_entity.pdbx_description
1 polymer ?
#
loop_
_entity_poly.entity_id
_entity_poly.type
_entity_poly.pdbx_seq_one_letter_code
_entity_poly.pdbx_strand_id
1 'polypeptide(L)'
;MTTAASTATLERPTTGAVPPRGCTFEPEDWAILARHWHPVALSREVDEKPLGAKLLDQPLVLYRVDGEVVVAPDVCPHRGVPLSMGTAGEGGVVCAYHGLTFGKGGKCVHVPAHPSRDIPARLSLKAYPSVERYGLVWTCLDTEDTAPPPGAIADMPHWDESEFQQIVCPWIDINGSHDCHLRCRTSLSCRRPFG
;
A
#
# COMPACT_ATOMS: atom_id res chain seq x y z
N MET A 1 -28.94 -12.35 45.33
CA MET A 1 -28.19 -12.89 44.18
C MET A 1 -27.84 -11.71 43.29
N THR A 2 -26.63 -11.17 43.43
CA THR A 2 -26.18 -10.00 42.67
C THR A 2 -25.09 -10.46 41.73
N THR A 3 -25.37 -10.49 40.44
CA THR A 3 -24.44 -10.91 39.40
C THR A 3 -23.61 -9.69 38.99
N ALA A 4 -22.30 -9.72 39.25
CA ALA A 4 -21.38 -8.70 38.77
C ALA A 4 -21.05 -8.97 37.28
N ALA A 5 -21.19 -7.94 36.44
CA ALA A 5 -20.74 -7.99 35.06
C ALA A 5 -19.21 -7.91 35.03
N SER A 6 -18.57 -8.92 34.45
CA SER A 6 -17.13 -8.97 34.21
C SER A 6 -16.81 -8.11 32.99
N THR A 7 -16.17 -6.96 33.22
CA THR A 7 -15.58 -6.15 32.16
C THR A 7 -14.32 -6.88 31.67
N ALA A 8 -14.41 -7.48 30.49
CA ALA A 8 -13.25 -8.10 29.85
C ALA A 8 -12.27 -6.98 29.43
N THR A 9 -11.13 -6.92 30.11
CA THR A 9 -9.99 -6.14 29.65
C THR A 9 -9.47 -6.78 28.37
N LEU A 10 -9.64 -6.11 27.22
CA LEU A 10 -9.02 -6.51 25.97
C LEU A 10 -7.50 -6.51 26.17
N GLU A 11 -6.88 -7.69 26.18
CA GLU A 11 -5.44 -7.83 26.26
C GLU A 11 -4.78 -7.23 25.00
N ARG A 12 -3.75 -6.42 25.22
CA ARG A 12 -3.01 -5.68 24.18
C ARG A 12 -2.18 -6.64 23.31
N PRO A 13 -2.36 -6.69 21.98
CA PRO A 13 -1.47 -7.46 21.12
C PRO A 13 -0.14 -6.72 20.95
N THR A 14 0.94 -7.25 21.52
CA THR A 14 2.30 -6.69 21.49
C THR A 14 3.09 -7.05 20.21
N THR A 15 2.41 -7.30 19.09
CA THR A 15 3.06 -7.72 17.84
C THR A 15 2.30 -7.12 16.66
N GLY A 16 2.54 -5.85 16.39
CA GLY A 16 2.00 -5.12 15.25
C GLY A 16 3.08 -4.32 14.55
N ALA A 17 2.85 -3.98 13.28
CA ALA A 17 3.68 -3.04 12.54
C ALA A 17 3.92 -1.75 13.36
N VAL A 18 5.09 -1.14 13.19
CA VAL A 18 5.48 0.07 13.93
C VAL A 18 5.17 1.30 13.10
N PRO A 19 4.53 2.35 13.66
CA PRO A 19 4.28 3.59 12.96
C PRO A 19 5.57 4.24 12.41
N PRO A 20 5.49 4.96 11.28
CA PRO A 20 6.63 5.69 10.74
C PRO A 20 7.10 6.80 11.67
N ARG A 21 8.35 7.26 11.50
CA ARG A 21 8.85 8.43 12.23
C ARG A 21 8.03 9.66 11.87
N GLY A 22 7.59 10.41 12.88
CA GLY A 22 6.76 11.60 12.67
C GLY A 22 5.31 11.29 12.29
N CYS A 23 4.83 10.06 12.54
CA CYS A 23 3.43 9.69 12.42
C CYS A 23 2.54 10.61 13.27
N THR A 24 1.46 11.14 12.68
CA THR A 24 0.49 12.01 13.36
C THR A 24 -0.67 11.25 13.99
N PHE A 25 -0.76 9.94 13.75
CA PHE A 25 -1.78 9.06 14.32
C PHE A 25 -1.31 8.54 15.68
N GLU A 26 -2.24 8.39 16.62
CA GLU A 26 -1.98 7.68 17.88
C GLU A 26 -1.51 6.24 17.58
N PRO A 27 -0.51 5.72 18.30
CA PRO A 27 0.08 4.41 17.99
C PRO A 27 -0.93 3.26 17.96
N GLU A 28 -1.91 3.28 18.85
CA GLU A 28 -2.97 2.29 18.94
C GLU A 28 -3.89 2.33 17.71
N ASP A 29 -4.35 3.52 17.31
CA ASP A 29 -5.20 3.70 16.14
C ASP A 29 -4.46 3.32 14.86
N TRP A 30 -3.19 3.74 14.76
CA TRP A 30 -2.34 3.36 13.63
C TRP A 30 -2.20 1.84 13.52
N ALA A 31 -1.96 1.15 14.62
CA ALA A 31 -1.78 -0.31 14.62
C ALA A 31 -3.06 -1.08 14.20
N ILE A 32 -4.23 -0.53 14.50
CA ILE A 32 -5.51 -1.07 14.03
C ILE A 32 -5.67 -0.78 12.53
N LEU A 33 -5.54 0.48 12.12
CA LEU A 33 -5.76 0.92 10.73
C LEU A 33 -4.77 0.29 9.75
N ALA A 34 -3.52 0.10 10.15
CA ALA A 34 -2.44 -0.48 9.34
C ALA A 34 -2.75 -1.90 8.85
N ARG A 35 -3.62 -2.63 9.56
CA ARG A 35 -4.03 -4.01 9.25
C ARG A 35 -5.17 -4.11 8.25
N HIS A 36 -5.77 -2.98 7.83
CA HIS A 36 -6.87 -2.98 6.88
C HIS A 36 -6.38 -2.70 5.46
N TRP A 37 -7.13 -3.21 4.47
CA TRP A 37 -6.88 -2.90 3.07
C TRP A 37 -7.30 -1.46 2.77
N HIS A 38 -6.36 -0.65 2.29
CA HIS A 38 -6.59 0.71 1.86
C HIS A 38 -6.27 0.86 0.38
N PRO A 39 -7.14 1.51 -0.39
CA PRO A 39 -6.86 1.89 -1.77
C PRO A 39 -5.91 3.09 -1.79
N VAL A 40 -4.74 2.91 -2.41
CA VAL A 40 -3.65 3.90 -2.38
C VAL A 40 -3.41 4.59 -3.73
N ALA A 41 -3.84 3.98 -4.83
CA ALA A 41 -3.68 4.53 -6.17
C ALA A 41 -4.72 3.94 -7.14
N LEU A 42 -4.90 4.59 -8.29
CA LEU A 42 -5.51 3.92 -9.43
C LEU A 42 -4.51 2.96 -10.07
N SER A 43 -4.97 1.77 -10.45
CA SER A 43 -4.13 0.78 -11.13
C SER A 43 -3.44 1.36 -12.37
N ARG A 44 -4.15 2.18 -13.14
CA ARG A 44 -3.64 2.88 -14.33
C ARG A 44 -2.66 4.02 -14.06
N GLU A 45 -2.57 4.52 -12.82
CA GLU A 45 -1.57 5.54 -12.45
C GLU A 45 -0.20 4.89 -12.19
N VAL A 46 -0.17 3.57 -11.92
CA VAL A 46 1.06 2.79 -11.76
C VAL A 46 1.47 2.23 -13.13
N ASP A 47 2.11 3.11 -13.89
CA ASP A 47 2.51 2.87 -15.28
C ASP A 47 4.05 2.96 -15.43
N GLU A 48 4.56 3.63 -16.46
CA GLU A 48 5.99 3.72 -16.80
C GLU A 48 6.87 4.44 -15.77
N LYS A 49 6.30 5.09 -14.75
CA LYS A 49 7.06 5.76 -13.68
C LYS A 49 6.63 5.27 -12.31
N PRO A 50 7.56 5.11 -11.36
CA PRO A 50 7.20 4.81 -9.99
C PRO A 50 6.30 5.92 -9.44
N LEU A 51 5.20 5.53 -8.82
CA LEU A 51 4.22 6.44 -8.24
C LEU A 51 4.47 6.58 -6.74
N GLY A 52 4.61 7.81 -6.27
CA GLY A 52 4.64 8.12 -4.84
C GLY A 52 3.22 8.20 -4.27
N ALA A 53 3.01 7.59 -3.10
CA ALA A 53 1.78 7.69 -2.32
C ALA A 53 2.08 7.81 -0.82
N LYS A 54 1.04 8.05 -0.01
CA LYS A 54 1.15 8.09 1.45
C LYS A 54 -0.07 7.42 2.07
N LEU A 55 0.14 6.50 3.01
CA LEU A 55 -0.91 5.83 3.77
C LEU A 55 -0.55 5.87 5.25
N LEU A 56 -1.41 6.42 6.12
CA LEU A 56 -1.17 6.50 7.57
C LEU A 56 0.24 7.06 7.89
N ASP A 57 0.60 8.15 7.22
CA ASP A 57 1.92 8.79 7.21
C ASP A 57 3.12 7.96 6.73
N GLN A 58 2.91 6.72 6.32
CA GLN A 58 3.95 5.92 5.68
C GLN A 58 4.11 6.36 4.22
N PRO A 59 5.29 6.88 3.80
CA PRO A 59 5.58 7.12 2.41
C PRO A 59 5.71 5.79 1.67
N LEU A 60 5.03 5.69 0.53
CA LEU A 60 4.96 4.50 -0.31
C LEU A 60 5.44 4.79 -1.72
N VAL A 61 6.11 3.82 -2.31
CA VAL A 61 6.37 3.75 -3.75
C VAL A 61 5.59 2.60 -4.33
N LEU A 62 4.95 2.85 -5.47
CA LEU A 62 4.27 1.85 -6.28
C LEU A 62 4.95 1.76 -7.64
N TYR A 63 5.21 0.56 -8.10
CA TYR A 63 5.78 0.32 -9.44
C TYR A 63 5.30 -1.02 -9.97
N ARG A 64 5.34 -1.19 -11.30
CA ARG A 64 4.88 -2.39 -11.97
C ARG A 64 6.06 -3.23 -12.45
N VAL A 65 5.98 -4.54 -12.24
CA VAL A 65 6.96 -5.53 -12.72
C VAL A 65 6.18 -6.71 -13.28
N ASP A 66 6.40 -7.04 -14.56
CA ASP A 66 5.75 -8.17 -15.23
C ASP A 66 4.21 -8.18 -15.11
N GLY A 67 3.60 -6.98 -15.12
CA GLY A 67 2.16 -6.79 -14.98
C GLY A 67 1.66 -6.73 -13.54
N GLU A 68 2.47 -7.08 -12.54
CA GLU A 68 2.10 -7.02 -11.12
C GLU A 68 2.55 -5.70 -10.49
N VAL A 69 1.69 -5.09 -9.66
CA VAL A 69 2.07 -3.94 -8.85
C VAL A 69 2.83 -4.40 -7.62
N VAL A 70 3.92 -3.69 -7.29
CA VAL A 70 4.64 -3.82 -6.03
C VAL A 70 4.46 -2.52 -5.26
N VAL A 71 4.11 -2.65 -3.98
CA VAL A 71 4.03 -1.53 -3.03
C VAL A 71 5.13 -1.70 -1.99
N ALA A 72 5.90 -0.65 -1.72
CA ALA A 72 7.00 -0.69 -0.76
C ALA A 72 7.18 0.68 -0.07
N PRO A 73 7.95 0.77 1.04
CA PRO A 73 8.38 2.05 1.59
C PRO A 73 9.11 2.90 0.53
N ASP A 74 8.79 4.19 0.44
CA ASP A 74 9.43 5.13 -0.50
C ASP A 74 10.82 5.57 -0.03
N VAL A 75 11.70 4.61 0.22
CA VAL A 75 13.02 4.84 0.79
C VAL A 75 14.00 3.77 0.31
N CYS A 76 15.02 4.19 -0.43
CA CYS A 76 16.06 3.28 -0.89
C CYS A 76 16.91 2.77 0.30
N PRO A 77 17.05 1.45 0.53
CA PRO A 77 17.78 0.90 1.68
C PRO A 77 19.28 1.16 1.65
N HIS A 78 19.82 1.67 0.52
CA HIS A 78 21.21 2.09 0.42
C HIS A 78 21.47 3.40 1.17
N ARG A 79 20.72 4.48 0.87
CA ARG A 79 20.98 5.84 1.39
C ARG A 79 19.73 6.69 1.64
N GLY A 80 18.56 6.08 1.65
CA GLY A 80 17.31 6.73 2.04
C GLY A 80 16.67 7.66 1.01
N VAL A 81 17.14 7.66 -0.24
CA VAL A 81 16.55 8.48 -1.31
C VAL A 81 15.18 7.90 -1.71
N PRO A 82 14.13 8.73 -1.86
CA PRO A 82 12.84 8.31 -2.39
C PRO A 82 12.97 7.59 -3.73
N LEU A 83 12.33 6.43 -3.84
CA LEU A 83 12.28 5.61 -5.05
C LEU A 83 11.25 6.14 -6.05
N SER A 84 10.26 6.90 -5.58
CA SER A 84 9.31 7.65 -6.43
C SER A 84 9.98 8.71 -7.31
N MET A 85 11.19 9.16 -6.97
CA MET A 85 12.02 10.01 -7.84
C MET A 85 12.79 9.23 -8.90
N GLY A 86 12.73 7.90 -8.86
CA GLY A 86 13.38 6.99 -9.79
C GLY A 86 12.70 6.90 -11.14
N THR A 87 13.07 5.88 -11.90
CA THR A 87 12.48 5.54 -13.20
C THR A 87 12.06 4.08 -13.21
N ALA A 88 11.12 3.70 -14.08
CA ALA A 88 11.01 2.29 -14.43
C ALA A 88 12.25 1.88 -15.22
N GLY A 89 12.71 0.66 -15.00
CA GLY A 89 13.76 0.00 -15.75
C GLY A 89 13.40 -1.46 -16.01
N GLU A 90 14.29 -2.15 -16.70
CA GLU A 90 14.13 -3.57 -16.96
C GLU A 90 14.09 -4.34 -15.63
N GLY A 91 12.94 -4.95 -15.34
CA GLY A 91 12.74 -5.72 -14.11
C GLY A 91 12.37 -4.90 -12.86
N GLY A 92 12.04 -3.61 -12.97
CA GLY A 92 11.33 -2.86 -11.92
C GLY A 92 11.80 -1.42 -11.70
N VAL A 93 11.76 -0.92 -10.47
CA VAL A 93 12.09 0.48 -10.17
C VAL A 93 13.59 0.69 -10.01
N VAL A 94 14.14 1.71 -10.68
CA VAL A 94 15.54 2.11 -10.61
C VAL A 94 15.68 3.35 -9.74
N CYS A 95 16.47 3.24 -8.66
CA CYS A 95 16.74 4.36 -7.76
C CYS A 95 17.54 5.46 -8.47
N ALA A 96 17.02 6.70 -8.41
CA ALA A 96 17.63 7.89 -9.03
C ALA A 96 19.05 8.22 -8.54
N TYR A 97 19.49 7.66 -7.41
CA TYR A 97 20.78 8.02 -6.83
C TYR A 97 21.94 7.18 -7.38
N HIS A 98 21.91 5.87 -7.14
CA HIS A 98 23.01 4.96 -7.52
C HIS A 98 22.54 3.83 -8.45
N GLY A 99 21.32 3.92 -9.00
CA GLY A 99 20.82 2.98 -9.99
C GLY A 99 20.49 1.57 -9.48
N LEU A 100 20.33 1.38 -8.16
CA LEU A 100 19.85 0.09 -7.64
C LEU A 100 18.47 -0.20 -8.22
N THR A 101 18.27 -1.42 -8.73
CA THR A 101 17.01 -1.86 -9.30
C THR A 101 16.30 -2.83 -8.37
N PHE A 102 15.00 -2.59 -8.16
CA PHE A 102 14.14 -3.40 -7.30
C PHE A 102 12.99 -3.97 -8.13
N GLY A 103 12.87 -5.29 -8.14
CA GLY A 103 11.87 -6.02 -8.91
C GLY A 103 10.74 -6.59 -8.06
N LYS A 104 10.17 -7.70 -8.54
CA LYS A 104 9.04 -8.38 -7.89
C LYS A 104 9.30 -8.63 -6.39
N GLY A 105 8.28 -8.37 -5.58
CA GLY A 105 8.34 -8.50 -4.12
C GLY A 105 9.35 -7.56 -3.44
N GLY A 106 9.84 -6.51 -4.12
CA GLY A 106 10.84 -5.61 -3.57
C GLY A 106 12.28 -6.12 -3.63
N LYS A 107 12.53 -7.28 -4.27
CA LYS A 107 13.86 -7.87 -4.35
C LYS A 107 14.82 -6.96 -5.10
N CYS A 108 15.98 -6.68 -4.52
CA CYS A 108 17.03 -5.99 -5.27
C CYS A 108 17.63 -6.96 -6.30
N VAL A 109 17.50 -6.61 -7.58
CA VAL A 109 17.90 -7.45 -8.72
C VAL A 109 19.15 -6.95 -9.42
N HIS A 110 19.52 -5.68 -9.21
CA HIS A 110 20.71 -5.10 -9.83
C HIS A 110 21.37 -4.04 -8.93
N VAL A 111 22.69 -4.12 -8.82
CA VAL A 111 23.55 -3.15 -8.11
C VAL A 111 24.68 -2.73 -9.04
N PRO A 112 24.63 -1.52 -9.64
CA PRO A 112 25.60 -1.11 -10.66
C PRO A 112 27.07 -1.13 -10.22
N ALA A 113 27.34 -0.84 -8.94
CA ALA A 113 28.70 -0.83 -8.40
C ALA A 113 29.34 -2.24 -8.31
N HIS A 114 28.52 -3.30 -8.25
CA HIS A 114 28.97 -4.69 -8.06
C HIS A 114 28.12 -5.67 -8.89
N PRO A 115 28.19 -5.63 -10.24
CA PRO A 115 27.28 -6.36 -11.11
C PRO A 115 27.44 -7.89 -11.04
N SER A 116 28.60 -8.39 -10.61
CA SER A 116 28.93 -9.82 -10.59
C SER A 116 28.90 -10.44 -9.19
N ARG A 117 28.47 -9.71 -8.17
CA ARG A 117 28.42 -10.19 -6.78
C ARG A 117 27.00 -10.52 -6.37
N ASP A 118 26.89 -11.47 -5.45
CA ASP A 118 25.63 -11.74 -4.77
C ASP A 118 25.11 -10.49 -4.06
N ILE A 119 23.84 -10.17 -4.30
CA ILE A 119 23.18 -9.01 -3.71
C ILE A 119 22.77 -9.37 -2.28
N PRO A 120 23.25 -8.65 -1.25
CA PRO A 120 22.85 -8.91 0.12
C PRO A 120 21.33 -8.73 0.32
N ALA A 121 20.69 -9.65 1.04
CA ALA A 121 19.25 -9.60 1.31
C ALA A 121 18.79 -8.26 1.91
N ARG A 122 19.63 -7.63 2.75
CA ARG A 122 19.38 -6.30 3.36
C ARG A 122 19.22 -5.14 2.37
N LEU A 123 19.63 -5.33 1.11
CA LEU A 123 19.42 -4.33 0.07
C LEU A 123 18.05 -4.49 -0.59
N SER A 124 17.28 -5.53 -0.32
CA SER A 124 15.91 -5.64 -0.82
C SER A 124 14.95 -4.79 0.01
N LEU A 125 13.88 -4.34 -0.63
CA LEU A 125 12.78 -3.65 0.03
C LEU A 125 11.92 -4.65 0.79
N LYS A 126 11.34 -4.18 1.89
CA LYS A 126 10.24 -4.88 2.54
C LYS A 126 8.95 -4.47 1.83
N ALA A 127 8.53 -5.23 0.83
CA ALA A 127 7.28 -4.96 0.14
C ALA A 127 6.07 -5.17 1.06
N TYR A 128 5.02 -4.41 0.82
CA TYR A 128 3.72 -4.58 1.43
C TYR A 128 2.85 -5.48 0.55
N PRO A 129 1.92 -6.24 1.15
CA PRO A 129 0.88 -6.94 0.40
C PRO A 129 0.16 -5.98 -0.53
N SER A 130 -0.09 -6.40 -1.75
CA SER A 130 -0.79 -5.56 -2.73
C SER A 130 -1.74 -6.37 -3.59
N VAL A 131 -2.90 -5.79 -3.86
CA VAL A 131 -3.98 -6.40 -4.65
C VAL A 131 -4.53 -5.35 -5.60
N GLU A 132 -4.65 -5.70 -6.88
CA GLU A 132 -5.39 -4.91 -7.86
C GLU A 132 -6.83 -5.40 -7.93
N ARG A 133 -7.79 -4.54 -7.57
CA ARG A 133 -9.22 -4.85 -7.62
C ARG A 133 -10.01 -3.57 -7.82
N TYR A 134 -11.05 -3.62 -8.65
CA TYR A 134 -11.92 -2.47 -8.96
C TYR A 134 -11.18 -1.25 -9.53
N GLY A 135 -10.17 -1.48 -10.37
CA GLY A 135 -9.35 -0.41 -10.95
C GLY A 135 -8.46 0.34 -9.94
N LEU A 136 -8.37 -0.15 -8.70
CA LEU A 136 -7.58 0.41 -7.62
C LEU A 136 -6.46 -0.54 -7.21
N VAL A 137 -5.37 0.04 -6.71
CA VAL A 137 -4.33 -0.69 -5.98
C VAL A 137 -4.63 -0.61 -4.49
N TRP A 138 -4.79 -1.77 -3.88
CA TRP A 138 -5.03 -1.93 -2.45
C TRP A 138 -3.76 -2.41 -1.76
N THR A 139 -3.48 -1.91 -0.56
CA THR A 139 -2.39 -2.38 0.29
C THR A 139 -2.77 -2.30 1.76
N CYS A 140 -2.06 -3.03 2.61
CA CYS A 140 -2.06 -2.84 4.05
C CYS A 140 -0.61 -2.68 4.53
N LEU A 141 -0.40 -1.96 5.64
CA LEU A 141 0.95 -1.72 6.19
C LEU A 141 1.45 -2.86 7.08
N ASP A 142 0.70 -3.96 7.13
CA ASP A 142 1.11 -5.19 7.79
C ASP A 142 1.89 -6.11 6.84
N THR A 143 2.70 -7.00 7.40
CA THR A 143 3.52 -7.95 6.62
C THR A 143 2.72 -9.13 6.10
N GLU A 144 3.20 -9.78 5.02
CA GLU A 144 2.50 -10.89 4.34
C GLU A 144 1.98 -12.00 5.28
N ASP A 145 2.65 -12.30 6.39
CA ASP A 145 2.24 -13.36 7.33
C ASP A 145 0.98 -13.01 8.17
N THR A 146 0.61 -11.74 8.26
CA THR A 146 -0.52 -11.24 9.08
C THR A 146 -1.50 -10.40 8.28
N ALA A 147 -1.24 -10.23 6.98
CA ALA A 147 -2.10 -9.48 6.08
C ALA A 147 -3.49 -10.13 6.00
N PRO A 148 -4.59 -9.35 6.10
CA PRO A 148 -5.92 -9.88 5.85
C PRO A 148 -6.00 -10.47 4.43
N PRO A 149 -6.76 -11.55 4.22
CA PRO A 149 -6.93 -12.11 2.88
C PRO A 149 -7.54 -11.06 1.93
N PRO A 150 -7.27 -11.13 0.61
CA PRO A 150 -7.86 -10.21 -0.38
C PRO A 150 -9.40 -10.15 -0.35
N GLY A 151 -10.05 -11.23 0.11
CA GLY A 151 -11.50 -11.30 0.31
C GLY A 151 -12.05 -10.37 1.41
N ALA A 152 -11.19 -9.77 2.22
CA ALA A 152 -11.59 -8.73 3.18
C ALA A 152 -11.82 -7.35 2.51
N ILE A 153 -11.40 -7.16 1.26
CA ILE A 153 -11.78 -5.98 0.46
C ILE A 153 -13.27 -6.09 0.14
N ALA A 154 -14.03 -5.04 0.46
CA ALA A 154 -15.48 -4.98 0.24
C ALA A 154 -15.86 -5.36 -1.19
N ASP A 155 -16.92 -6.16 -1.34
CA ASP A 155 -17.35 -6.64 -2.63
C ASP A 155 -18.15 -5.58 -3.42
N MET A 156 -17.90 -5.48 -4.72
CA MET A 156 -18.61 -4.60 -5.64
C MET A 156 -19.16 -5.45 -6.80
N PRO A 157 -20.30 -6.16 -6.59
CA PRO A 157 -20.74 -7.22 -7.49
C PRO A 157 -21.03 -6.73 -8.91
N HIS A 158 -21.47 -5.49 -9.08
CA HIS A 158 -21.80 -4.88 -10.37
C HIS A 158 -20.62 -4.18 -11.06
N TRP A 159 -19.37 -4.47 -10.67
CA TRP A 159 -18.21 -3.75 -11.20
C TRP A 159 -17.95 -4.02 -12.68
N ASP A 160 -18.10 -5.27 -13.11
CA ASP A 160 -17.82 -5.73 -14.49
C ASP A 160 -19.07 -5.78 -15.38
N GLU A 161 -20.23 -5.39 -14.85
CA GLU A 161 -21.48 -5.38 -15.59
C GLU A 161 -21.56 -4.21 -16.57
N SER A 162 -21.87 -4.49 -17.83
CA SER A 162 -21.93 -3.48 -18.90
C SER A 162 -23.03 -2.43 -18.71
N GLU A 163 -24.09 -2.76 -17.96
CA GLU A 163 -25.16 -1.86 -17.54
C GLU A 163 -24.69 -0.78 -16.57
N PHE A 164 -23.50 -0.93 -15.99
CA PHE A 164 -22.95 0.00 -15.05
C PHE A 164 -21.76 0.76 -15.64
N GLN A 165 -21.54 1.94 -15.08
CA GLN A 165 -20.38 2.77 -15.34
C GLN A 165 -19.49 2.72 -14.11
N GLN A 166 -18.23 2.41 -14.34
CA GLN A 166 -17.17 2.50 -13.34
C GLN A 166 -16.83 3.97 -13.15
N ILE A 167 -17.15 4.50 -11.97
CA ILE A 167 -16.85 5.88 -11.58
C ILE A 167 -15.75 5.83 -10.53
N VAL A 168 -14.58 6.33 -10.91
CA VAL A 168 -13.50 6.60 -9.96
C VAL A 168 -13.79 7.93 -9.30
N CYS A 169 -14.03 7.93 -8.00
CA CYS A 169 -14.17 9.16 -7.26
C CYS A 169 -12.79 9.78 -7.01
N PRO A 170 -12.68 11.14 -7.06
CA PRO A 170 -11.49 11.80 -6.54
C PRO A 170 -11.32 11.45 -5.05
N TRP A 171 -10.12 11.67 -4.51
CA TRP A 171 -9.91 11.54 -3.07
C TRP A 171 -10.95 12.38 -2.33
N ILE A 172 -11.58 11.77 -1.33
CA ILE A 172 -12.40 12.50 -0.36
C ILE A 172 -11.62 12.55 0.94
N ASP A 173 -11.52 13.74 1.53
CA ASP A 173 -11.00 13.88 2.89
C ASP A 173 -12.13 13.49 3.84
N ILE A 174 -11.98 12.33 4.48
CA ILE A 174 -12.93 11.91 5.51
C ILE A 174 -12.42 12.53 6.81
N ASN A 175 -12.89 13.74 7.11
CA ASN A 175 -12.73 14.34 8.43
C ASN A 175 -13.60 13.57 9.43
N GLY A 176 -13.11 12.42 9.90
CA GLY A 176 -13.64 11.77 11.09
C GLY A 176 -13.39 12.64 12.31
N SER A 177 -14.19 12.48 13.36
CA SER A 177 -14.18 13.30 14.58
C SER A 177 -12.86 13.31 15.38
N HIS A 178 -11.81 12.62 14.91
CA HIS A 178 -10.51 12.46 15.57
C HIS A 178 -9.32 12.87 14.69
N ASP A 179 -9.50 13.84 13.78
CA ASP A 179 -8.40 14.42 12.96
C ASP A 179 -7.61 13.37 12.14
N CYS A 180 -8.29 12.27 11.80
CA CYS A 180 -7.74 11.15 11.06
C CYS A 180 -7.83 11.45 9.56
N HIS A 181 -6.85 12.17 9.00
CA HIS A 181 -6.79 12.47 7.57
C HIS A 181 -6.43 11.24 6.72
N LEU A 182 -7.39 10.32 6.57
CA LEU A 182 -7.32 9.24 5.60
C LEU A 182 -7.68 9.79 4.22
N ARG A 183 -6.67 10.01 3.38
CA ARG A 183 -6.86 10.22 1.94
C ARG A 183 -7.13 8.89 1.25
N CYS A 184 -8.35 8.42 1.36
CA CYS A 184 -8.80 7.17 0.76
C CYS A 184 -9.34 7.44 -0.66
N ARG A 185 -8.88 6.71 -1.67
CA ARG A 185 -9.51 6.73 -3.01
C ARG A 185 -10.68 5.76 -3.01
N THR A 186 -11.84 6.17 -3.50
CA THR A 186 -13.00 5.27 -3.60
C THR A 186 -13.40 5.06 -5.05
N SER A 187 -13.91 3.87 -5.35
CA SER A 187 -14.53 3.54 -6.62
C SER A 187 -16.00 3.19 -6.39
N LEU A 188 -16.86 3.60 -7.30
CA LEU A 188 -18.29 3.27 -7.30
C LEU A 188 -18.68 2.70 -8.67
N SER A 189 -19.64 1.78 -8.67
CA SER A 189 -20.32 1.33 -9.89
C SER A 189 -21.71 1.92 -9.89
N CYS A 190 -22.05 2.74 -10.89
CA CYS A 190 -23.35 3.41 -11.00
C CYS A 190 -24.07 2.94 -12.26
N ARG A 191 -25.35 2.60 -12.15
CA ARG A 191 -26.13 2.14 -13.30
C ARG A 191 -26.18 3.24 -14.37
N ARG A 192 -25.92 2.89 -15.63
CA ARG A 192 -25.96 3.84 -16.74
C ARG A 192 -27.40 4.38 -16.87
N PRO A 193 -27.59 5.70 -17.05
CA PRO A 193 -28.89 6.20 -17.44
C PRO A 193 -29.29 5.56 -18.77
N PHE A 194 -30.56 5.18 -18.90
CA PHE A 194 -31.10 4.60 -20.13
C PHE A 194 -30.77 5.53 -21.31
N GLY A 195 -30.10 4.98 -22.33
CA GLY A 195 -29.89 5.62 -23.62
C GLY A 195 -31.14 5.58 -24.49
#